data_AF-A0A414Q0U3-F1
#
_entry.id   AF-A0A414Q0U3-F1
#
_cell.length_a   1.000
_cell.length_b   1.000
_cell.length_c   1.000
_cell.angle_alpha   90.00
_cell.angle_beta   90.00
_cell.angle_gamma   90.00
#
_symmetry.space_group_name_H-M   'P 1'
#
loop_
_entity.id
_entity.type
_entity.pdbx_description
1 polymer ?
#
loop_
_entity_poly.entity_id
_entity_poly.type
_entity_poly.pdbx_seq_one_letter_code
_entity_poly.pdbx_strand_id
1 'polypeptide(L)'
;MENLGYLDRILAEYERSFDIHREYEIGDKKIDAYGYFNSYSEKYLLVKEVQLWETKAFEHIFFIEKENVDSSTLEDLLSLIPSYIEPNFVRNGNKYPEKNHMYSFITLVILAENISDLETIKRVKKYKFEKNYLFSFRGYSQARVILVDTKNKNIYSNKSGKTLEKLYKHLVK
;
A
#
# COMPACT_ATOMS: atom_id res chain seq x y z
N MET A 1 20.88 -13.04 19.29
CA MET A 1 20.14 -12.17 18.34
C MET A 1 18.69 -12.52 18.52
N GLU A 2 17.90 -11.62 19.09
CA GLU A 2 16.46 -11.81 19.19
C GLU A 2 15.93 -12.11 17.79
N ASN A 3 15.10 -13.15 17.68
CA ASN A 3 14.50 -13.51 16.41
C ASN A 3 13.42 -12.46 16.14
N LEU A 4 13.79 -11.37 15.47
CA LEU A 4 12.88 -10.29 15.09
C LEU A 4 11.66 -10.87 14.38
N GLY A 5 10.46 -10.41 14.77
CA GLY A 5 9.19 -10.80 14.16
C GLY A 5 9.17 -10.48 12.67
N TYR A 6 8.25 -11.10 11.93
CA TYR A 6 8.14 -10.87 10.48
C TYR A 6 7.93 -9.40 10.14
N LEU A 7 7.09 -8.70 10.91
CA LEU A 7 6.89 -7.26 10.76
C LEU A 7 8.20 -6.49 10.91
N ASP A 8 8.98 -6.71 11.97
CA ASP A 8 10.23 -5.99 12.20
C ASP A 8 11.23 -6.16 11.05
N ARG A 9 11.36 -7.37 10.50
CA ARG A 9 12.21 -7.63 9.34
C ARG A 9 11.73 -6.89 8.10
N ILE A 10 10.42 -6.84 7.89
CA ILE A 10 9.81 -6.11 6.78
C ILE A 10 10.02 -4.61 6.96
N LEU A 11 9.79 -4.06 8.16
CA LEU A 11 9.98 -2.64 8.42
C LEU A 11 11.43 -2.23 8.22
N ALA A 12 12.39 -3.01 8.73
CA ALA A 12 13.83 -2.75 8.52
C ALA A 12 14.23 -2.74 7.03
N GLU A 13 13.57 -3.55 6.19
CA GLU A 13 13.77 -3.53 4.74
C GLU A 13 13.27 -2.21 4.12
N TYR A 14 12.09 -1.75 4.55
CA TYR A 14 11.45 -0.53 4.04
C TYR A 14 12.07 0.75 4.59
N GLU A 15 12.60 0.77 5.81
CA GLU A 15 13.30 1.91 6.43
C GLU A 15 14.50 2.42 5.60
N ARG A 16 14.99 1.61 4.65
CA ARG A 16 16.07 2.00 3.72
C ARG A 16 15.65 3.05 2.70
N SER A 17 14.34 3.17 2.43
CA SER A 17 13.81 4.08 1.42
C SER A 17 12.46 4.74 1.77
N PHE A 18 11.83 4.35 2.86
CA PHE A 18 10.55 4.90 3.31
C PHE A 18 10.70 5.55 4.68
N ASP A 19 9.95 6.63 4.89
CA ASP A 19 9.66 7.14 6.22
C ASP A 19 8.67 6.19 6.90
N ILE A 20 9.10 5.54 7.99
CA ILE A 20 8.30 4.52 8.70
C ILE A 20 7.82 5.08 10.05
N HIS A 21 6.51 4.99 10.27
CA HIS A 21 5.82 5.37 11.50
C HIS A 21 5.15 4.13 12.10
N ARG A 22 5.63 3.67 13.26
CA ARG A 22 5.02 2.55 14.01
C ARG A 22 3.81 3.04 14.83
N GLU A 23 2.91 2.10 15.16
CA GLU A 23 1.70 2.35 15.97
C GLU A 23 0.86 3.53 15.42
N TYR A 24 0.48 3.43 14.15
CA TYR A 24 -0.14 4.53 13.41
C TYR A 24 -1.68 4.46 13.45
N GLU A 25 -2.35 5.61 13.33
CA GLU A 25 -3.82 5.70 13.37
C GLU A 25 -4.40 6.05 11.98
N ILE A 26 -5.41 5.30 11.56
CA ILE A 26 -6.20 5.54 10.35
C ILE A 26 -7.65 5.63 10.76
N GLY A 27 -8.14 6.86 10.94
CA GLY A 27 -9.46 7.11 11.48
C GLY A 27 -9.51 6.70 12.94
N ASP A 28 -10.38 5.75 13.26
CA ASP A 28 -10.54 5.15 14.59
C ASP A 28 -9.75 3.84 14.75
N LYS A 29 -9.03 3.38 13.70
CA LYS A 29 -8.27 2.13 13.71
C LYS A 29 -6.79 2.37 13.95
N LYS A 30 -6.23 1.60 14.88
CA LYS A 30 -4.77 1.46 15.04
C LYS A 30 -4.25 0.39 14.09
N ILE A 31 -3.11 0.68 13.47
CA ILE A 31 -2.35 -0.23 12.63
C ILE A 31 -0.90 -0.28 13.11
N ASP A 32 -0.19 -1.35 12.76
CA ASP A 32 1.14 -1.62 13.32
C ASP A 32 2.21 -0.68 12.77
N ALA A 33 2.14 -0.33 11.47
CA ALA A 33 2.99 0.70 10.91
C ALA A 33 2.46 1.31 9.61
N TYR A 34 2.86 2.54 9.34
CA TYR A 34 2.66 3.26 8.09
C TYR A 34 4.02 3.63 7.49
N GLY A 35 4.21 3.32 6.20
CA GLY A 35 5.36 3.71 5.40
C GLY A 35 4.98 4.70 4.31
N TYR A 36 5.79 5.75 4.15
CA TYR A 36 5.61 6.76 3.12
C TYR A 36 6.88 6.95 2.30
N PHE A 37 6.71 7.03 0.99
CA PHE A 37 7.77 7.46 0.07
C PHE A 37 7.17 8.37 -0.98
N ASN A 38 7.93 9.40 -1.36
CA ASN A 38 7.62 10.22 -2.51
C ASN A 38 8.83 10.31 -3.45
N SER A 39 8.54 10.46 -4.73
CA SER A 39 9.55 10.76 -5.73
C SER A 39 9.11 11.94 -6.58
N TYR A 40 10.06 12.83 -6.82
CA TYR A 40 9.93 14.00 -7.67
C TYR A 40 10.87 13.81 -8.85
N SER A 41 10.33 13.78 -10.07
CA SER A 41 11.16 13.78 -11.27
C SER A 41 10.86 15.01 -12.12
N GLU A 42 11.89 15.79 -12.41
CA GLU A 42 11.86 16.85 -13.42
C GLU A 42 11.97 16.20 -14.81
N LYS A 43 10.94 16.34 -15.66
CA LYS A 43 11.10 16.00 -17.09
C LYS A 43 11.49 17.25 -17.88
N TYR A 44 12.75 17.32 -18.29
CA TYR A 44 13.23 18.28 -19.29
C TYR A 44 12.66 17.88 -20.67
N LEU A 45 11.66 18.61 -21.17
CA LEU A 45 11.32 18.58 -22.59
C LEU A 45 12.16 19.65 -23.29
N LEU A 46 13.19 19.22 -24.02
CA LEU A 46 14.04 20.05 -24.87
C LEU A 46 13.28 20.56 -26.12
N VAL A 47 12.19 21.29 -25.91
CA VAL A 47 11.57 22.11 -26.96
C VAL A 47 11.25 23.46 -26.33
N LYS A 48 11.79 24.51 -26.94
CA LYS A 48 11.73 25.92 -26.56
C LYS A 48 10.46 26.30 -25.75
N GLU A 49 10.71 26.92 -24.59
CA GLU A 49 9.72 27.63 -23.75
C GLU A 49 8.53 26.80 -23.27
N VAL A 50 8.75 25.80 -22.40
CA VAL A 50 7.66 25.10 -21.72
C VAL A 50 7.98 24.90 -20.24
N GLN A 51 6.99 25.21 -19.40
CA GLN A 51 7.00 25.07 -17.93
C GLN A 51 7.64 23.76 -17.46
N LEU A 52 8.48 23.85 -16.42
CA LEU A 52 8.91 22.72 -15.61
C LEU A 52 7.66 21.99 -15.10
N TRP A 53 7.44 20.75 -15.55
CA TRP A 53 6.38 19.90 -15.02
C TRP A 53 7.04 18.82 -14.16
N GLU A 54 7.19 19.12 -12.87
CA GLU A 54 7.57 18.13 -11.87
C GLU A 54 6.48 17.06 -11.81
N THR A 55 6.78 15.79 -12.08
CA THR A 55 5.82 14.72 -11.80
C THR A 55 6.03 14.17 -10.41
N LYS A 56 4.93 14.04 -9.66
CA LYS A 56 4.94 13.55 -8.28
C LYS A 56 4.34 12.16 -8.21
N ALA A 57 5.10 11.21 -7.67
CA ALA A 57 4.67 9.84 -7.44
C ALA A 57 4.80 9.49 -5.95
N PHE A 58 3.77 8.85 -5.40
CA PHE A 58 3.67 8.55 -3.98
C PHE A 58 3.46 7.05 -3.76
N GLU A 59 4.07 6.51 -2.73
CA GLU A 59 3.85 5.16 -2.23
C GLU A 59 3.44 5.26 -0.75
N HIS A 60 2.24 4.78 -0.44
CA HIS A 60 1.72 4.64 0.91
C HIS A 60 1.62 3.15 1.23
N ILE A 61 2.22 2.70 2.33
CA ILE A 61 2.21 1.30 2.73
C ILE A 61 1.67 1.19 4.15
N PHE A 62 0.68 0.34 4.34
CA PHE A 62 0.02 0.13 5.62
C PHE A 62 0.23 -1.31 6.05
N PHE A 63 0.94 -1.49 7.17
CA PHE A 63 1.29 -2.80 7.72
C PHE A 63 0.35 -3.12 8.88
N ILE A 64 -0.25 -4.31 8.82
CA ILE A 64 -1.25 -4.78 9.79
C ILE A 64 -0.94 -6.24 10.14
N GLU A 65 -0.72 -6.53 11.41
CA GLU A 65 -0.61 -7.88 11.96
C GLU A 65 -1.94 -8.33 12.57
N LYS A 66 -2.33 -9.58 12.28
CA LYS A 66 -3.50 -10.24 12.84
C LYS A 66 -3.19 -11.70 13.11
N GLU A 67 -3.67 -12.20 14.24
CA GLU A 67 -3.60 -13.64 14.53
C GLU A 67 -4.48 -14.45 13.56
N ASN A 68 -5.68 -13.94 13.27
CA ASN A 68 -6.65 -14.59 12.40
C ASN A 68 -7.22 -13.58 11.40
N VAL A 69 -7.24 -13.94 10.12
CA VAL A 69 -7.89 -13.17 9.06
C VAL A 69 -8.93 -14.05 8.38
N ASP A 70 -10.17 -13.67 8.58
CA ASP A 70 -11.32 -14.21 7.87
C ASP A 70 -11.85 -13.22 6.83
N SER A 71 -12.92 -13.62 6.17
CA SER A 71 -13.55 -12.83 5.12
C SER A 71 -14.08 -11.48 5.60
N SER A 72 -14.60 -11.41 6.84
CA SER A 72 -15.15 -10.16 7.41
C SER A 72 -14.03 -9.19 7.75
N THR A 73 -12.99 -9.68 8.44
CA THR A 73 -11.81 -8.92 8.81
C THR A 73 -11.11 -8.37 7.58
N LEU A 74 -10.97 -9.19 6.54
CA LEU A 74 -10.40 -8.74 5.27
C LEU A 74 -11.23 -7.62 4.64
N GLU A 75 -12.57 -7.77 4.60
CA GLU A 75 -13.44 -6.74 4.02
C GLU A 75 -13.33 -5.41 4.78
N ASP A 76 -13.31 -5.46 6.11
CA ASP A 76 -13.11 -4.28 6.96
C ASP A 76 -11.79 -3.57 6.63
N LEU A 77 -10.69 -4.32 6.49
CA LEU A 77 -9.38 -3.77 6.14
C LEU A 77 -9.34 -3.19 4.72
N LEU A 78 -9.94 -3.89 3.75
CA LEU A 78 -10.02 -3.44 2.36
C LEU A 78 -10.90 -2.20 2.20
N SER A 79 -11.93 -2.06 3.04
CA SER A 79 -12.83 -0.90 3.05
C SER A 79 -12.13 0.39 3.44
N LEU A 80 -11.02 0.33 4.19
CA LEU A 80 -10.23 1.50 4.59
C LEU A 80 -9.67 2.25 3.38
N ILE A 81 -9.34 1.53 2.31
CA ILE A 81 -8.76 2.10 1.09
C ILE A 81 -9.68 3.19 0.50
N PRO A 82 -10.92 2.90 0.09
CA PRO A 82 -11.82 3.92 -0.46
C PRO A 82 -12.42 4.87 0.60
N SER A 83 -12.63 4.41 1.84
CA SER A 83 -13.37 5.18 2.86
C SER A 83 -12.51 6.21 3.58
N TYR A 84 -11.23 5.93 3.79
CA TYR A 84 -10.34 6.79 4.58
C TYR A 84 -8.99 7.04 3.92
N ILE A 85 -8.29 6.00 3.46
CA ILE A 85 -6.91 6.13 2.99
C ILE A 85 -6.84 6.98 1.71
N GLU A 86 -7.58 6.65 0.66
CA GLU A 86 -7.54 7.43 -0.58
C GLU A 86 -7.99 8.89 -0.37
N PRO A 87 -9.11 9.18 0.33
CA PRO A 87 -9.51 10.56 0.60
C PRO A 87 -8.49 11.37 1.39
N ASN A 88 -7.84 10.78 2.40
CA ASN A 88 -6.99 11.52 3.33
C ASN A 88 -5.50 11.50 2.98
N PHE A 89 -4.97 10.40 2.44
CA PHE A 89 -3.53 10.27 2.16
C PHE A 89 -3.19 10.65 0.73
N VAL A 90 -4.07 10.35 -0.24
CA VAL A 90 -3.83 10.71 -1.64
C VAL A 90 -4.36 12.11 -1.96
N ARG A 91 -5.59 12.41 -1.55
CA ARG A 91 -6.21 13.71 -1.84
C ARG A 91 -6.05 14.75 -0.74
N ASN A 92 -5.58 14.36 0.45
CA ASN A 92 -5.48 15.26 1.60
C ASN A 92 -6.79 16.02 1.89
N GLY A 93 -7.91 15.30 1.87
CA GLY A 93 -9.26 15.86 2.08
C GLY A 93 -9.84 16.65 0.89
N ASN A 94 -9.07 16.87 -0.18
CA ASN A 94 -9.51 17.67 -1.32
C ASN A 94 -10.30 16.85 -2.35
N LYS A 95 -10.87 17.56 -3.33
CA LYS A 95 -11.56 16.92 -4.48
C LYS A 95 -10.61 16.10 -5.35
N TYR A 96 -9.35 16.55 -5.50
CA TYR A 96 -8.32 15.94 -6.34
C TYR A 96 -6.97 15.99 -5.60
N PRO A 97 -6.01 15.11 -5.95
CA PRO A 97 -4.66 15.21 -5.42
C PRO A 97 -3.96 16.47 -5.95
N GLU A 98 -2.78 16.74 -5.39
CA GLU A 98 -2.01 17.94 -5.70
C GLU A 98 -1.67 18.09 -7.20
N LYS A 99 -1.29 19.31 -7.60
CA LYS A 99 -0.87 19.56 -8.99
C LYS A 99 0.29 18.64 -9.37
N ASN A 100 0.26 18.18 -10.62
CA ASN A 100 1.23 17.26 -11.20
C ASN A 100 1.38 15.90 -10.50
N HIS A 101 0.41 15.52 -9.66
CA HIS A 101 0.26 14.15 -9.19
C HIS A 101 0.15 13.19 -10.37
N MET A 102 1.12 12.28 -10.48
CA MET A 102 1.19 11.26 -11.52
C MET A 102 0.49 9.98 -11.05
N TYR A 103 0.90 9.45 -9.90
CA TYR A 103 0.20 8.35 -9.26
C TYR A 103 0.46 8.27 -7.75
N SER A 104 -0.47 7.62 -7.06
CA SER A 104 -0.28 7.12 -5.70
C SER A 104 -0.53 5.61 -5.67
N PHE A 105 0.42 4.84 -5.17
CA PHE A 105 0.18 3.46 -4.79
C PHE A 105 -0.23 3.37 -3.33
N ILE A 106 -1.32 2.66 -3.08
CA ILE A 106 -1.82 2.35 -1.73
C ILE A 106 -1.59 0.85 -1.52
N THR A 107 -0.59 0.49 -0.74
CA THR A 107 -0.23 -0.89 -0.46
C THR A 107 -0.74 -1.28 0.92
N LEU A 108 -1.59 -2.29 0.99
CA LEU A 108 -2.04 -2.90 2.24
C LEU A 108 -1.30 -4.23 2.44
N VAL A 109 -0.52 -4.33 3.50
CA VAL A 109 0.28 -5.50 3.86
C VAL A 109 -0.31 -6.10 5.12
N ILE A 110 -0.94 -7.26 4.97
CA ILE A 110 -1.61 -7.96 6.07
C ILE A 110 -0.77 -9.19 6.40
N LEU A 111 -0.22 -9.23 7.61
CA LEU A 111 0.45 -10.41 8.15
C LEU A 111 -0.55 -11.17 9.01
N ALA A 112 -0.81 -12.42 8.63
CA ALA A 112 -1.78 -13.29 9.27
C ALA A 112 -1.11 -14.59 9.72
N GLU A 113 -1.25 -14.95 11.00
CA GLU A 113 -0.82 -16.28 11.46
C GLU A 113 -1.74 -17.39 10.93
N ASN A 114 -3.03 -17.11 10.86
CA ASN A 114 -4.03 -18.05 10.36
C ASN A 114 -4.99 -17.34 9.40
N ILE A 115 -5.24 -17.98 8.26
CA ILE A 115 -6.25 -17.55 7.28
C ILE A 115 -7.40 -18.55 7.36
N SER A 116 -8.58 -18.08 7.76
CA SER A 116 -9.68 -18.96 8.18
C SER A 116 -10.29 -19.77 7.02
N ASP A 117 -10.23 -19.26 5.78
CA ASP A 117 -10.89 -19.89 4.65
C ASP A 117 -10.26 -19.53 3.28
N LEU A 118 -10.52 -20.35 2.27
CA LEU A 118 -10.02 -20.15 0.90
C LEU A 118 -10.69 -18.95 0.17
N GLU A 119 -11.87 -18.52 0.61
CA GLU A 119 -12.57 -17.38 0.03
C GLU A 119 -11.86 -16.07 0.37
N THR A 120 -11.29 -15.94 1.56
CA THR A 120 -10.41 -14.83 1.97
C THR A 120 -9.25 -14.67 0.97
N ILE A 121 -8.57 -15.75 0.60
CA ILE A 121 -7.49 -15.73 -0.40
C ILE A 121 -8.02 -15.34 -1.79
N LYS A 122 -9.18 -15.85 -2.20
CA LYS A 122 -9.80 -15.50 -3.49
C LYS A 122 -10.19 -14.02 -3.55
N ARG A 123 -10.70 -13.46 -2.46
CA ARG A 123 -11.04 -12.04 -2.34
C ARG A 123 -9.79 -11.17 -2.49
N VAL A 124 -8.69 -11.48 -1.78
CA VAL A 124 -7.41 -10.78 -1.99
C VAL A 124 -7.00 -10.79 -3.45
N LYS A 125 -7.00 -11.96 -4.11
CA LYS A 125 -6.59 -12.09 -5.51
C LYS A 125 -7.47 -11.29 -6.48
N LYS A 126 -8.76 -11.16 -6.19
CA LYS A 126 -9.75 -10.45 -7.01
C LYS A 126 -9.85 -8.96 -6.70
N TYR A 127 -9.36 -8.50 -5.55
CA TYR A 127 -9.51 -7.12 -5.11
C TYR A 127 -8.89 -6.14 -6.11
N LYS A 128 -9.68 -5.16 -6.52
CA LYS A 128 -9.25 -4.10 -7.43
C LYS A 128 -9.79 -2.77 -6.93
N PHE A 129 -8.87 -1.84 -6.69
CA PHE A 129 -9.20 -0.44 -6.49
C PHE A 129 -8.29 0.40 -7.35
N GLU A 130 -8.89 1.24 -8.19
CA GLU A 130 -8.20 2.23 -8.99
C GLU A 130 -9.11 3.44 -9.12
N LYS A 131 -8.55 4.63 -8.97
CA LYS A 131 -9.28 5.89 -9.08
C LYS A 131 -8.49 6.86 -9.94
N ASN A 132 -9.09 7.24 -11.07
CA ASN A 132 -8.53 8.21 -11.99
C ASN A 132 -9.06 9.61 -11.66
N TYR A 133 -8.18 10.61 -11.68
CA TYR A 133 -8.55 11.99 -11.37
C TYR A 133 -8.52 12.83 -12.64
N LEU A 134 -9.64 13.53 -12.94
CA LEU A 134 -9.80 14.35 -14.15
C LEU A 134 -9.46 13.58 -15.44
N PHE A 135 -10.09 12.41 -15.65
CA PHE A 135 -9.78 11.52 -16.79
C PHE A 135 -8.28 11.20 -16.89
N SER A 136 -7.65 10.98 -15.73
CA SER A 136 -6.20 10.70 -15.56
C SER A 136 -5.27 11.88 -15.85
N PHE A 137 -5.78 13.07 -16.22
CA PHE A 137 -4.97 14.29 -16.32
C PHE A 137 -4.38 14.72 -14.97
N ARG A 138 -5.00 14.31 -13.86
CA ARG A 138 -4.49 14.50 -12.50
C ARG A 138 -3.99 13.18 -11.88
N GLY A 139 -3.52 12.28 -12.74
CA GLY A 139 -2.99 10.98 -12.34
C GLY A 139 -4.06 10.02 -11.82
N TYR A 140 -3.61 9.01 -11.09
CA TYR A 140 -4.47 7.96 -10.53
C TYR A 140 -3.95 7.43 -9.19
N SER A 141 -4.84 6.86 -8.38
CA SER A 141 -4.43 6.02 -7.25
C SER A 141 -4.76 4.56 -7.53
N GLN A 142 -3.89 3.63 -7.15
CA GLN A 142 -4.13 2.19 -7.33
C GLN A 142 -3.76 1.40 -6.08
N ALA A 143 -4.60 0.43 -5.71
CA ALA A 143 -4.35 -0.43 -4.56
C ALA A 143 -3.56 -1.69 -4.89
N ARG A 144 -2.60 -2.00 -4.02
CA ARG A 144 -1.88 -3.27 -3.95
C ARG A 144 -2.22 -3.92 -2.62
N VAL A 145 -2.59 -5.20 -2.64
CA VAL A 145 -2.89 -5.94 -1.40
C VAL A 145 -1.98 -7.15 -1.36
N ILE A 146 -1.28 -7.30 -0.24
CA ILE A 146 -0.41 -8.42 0.08
C ILE A 146 -0.93 -9.06 1.37
N LEU A 147 -1.33 -10.32 1.28
CA LEU A 147 -1.66 -11.16 2.43
C LEU A 147 -0.52 -12.16 2.62
N VAL A 148 0.14 -12.05 3.76
CA VAL A 148 1.26 -12.90 4.19
C VAL A 148 0.71 -13.90 5.21
N ASP A 149 0.68 -15.18 4.83
CA ASP A 149 0.47 -16.27 5.77
C ASP A 149 1.81 -16.56 6.47
N THR A 150 1.98 -16.05 7.68
CA THR A 150 3.26 -16.13 8.41
C THR A 150 3.56 -17.54 8.89
N LYS A 151 2.52 -18.33 9.18
CA LYS A 151 2.64 -19.72 9.67
C LYS A 151 3.08 -20.67 8.55
N ASN A 152 2.46 -20.59 7.38
CA ASN A 152 2.76 -21.45 6.24
C ASN A 152 3.73 -20.82 5.24
N LYS A 153 4.16 -19.56 5.47
CA LYS A 153 5.06 -18.78 4.62
C LYS A 153 4.54 -18.58 3.19
N ASN A 154 3.22 -18.54 3.03
CA ASN A 154 2.57 -18.29 1.73
C ASN A 154 2.30 -16.80 1.54
N ILE A 155 2.46 -16.32 0.30
CA ILE A 155 2.12 -14.94 -0.06
C ILE A 155 0.99 -14.98 -1.09
N TYR A 156 -0.06 -14.20 -0.83
CA TYR A 156 -1.17 -14.00 -1.75
C TYR A 156 -1.28 -12.51 -2.07
N SER A 157 -1.50 -12.17 -3.33
CA SER A 157 -1.63 -10.78 -3.74
C SER A 157 -2.74 -10.56 -4.76
N ASN A 158 -3.25 -9.34 -4.82
CA ASN A 158 -4.05 -8.91 -5.95
C ASN A 158 -3.17 -8.70 -7.20
N LYS A 159 -3.79 -8.52 -8.38
CA LYS A 159 -3.05 -8.37 -9.64
C LYS A 159 -1.97 -7.29 -9.60
N SER A 160 -2.27 -6.14 -8.99
CA SER A 160 -1.32 -5.01 -8.87
C SER A 160 -0.21 -5.25 -7.84
N GLY A 161 -0.44 -6.10 -6.84
CA GLY A 161 0.54 -6.45 -5.81
C GLY A 161 1.51 -7.58 -6.22
N LYS A 162 1.27 -8.26 -7.35
CA LYS A 162 2.10 -9.41 -7.78
C LYS A 162 3.60 -9.11 -7.85
N THR A 163 3.98 -7.90 -8.21
CA THR A 163 5.39 -7.47 -8.30
C THR A 163 6.09 -7.52 -6.95
N LEU A 164 5.35 -7.39 -5.84
CA LEU A 164 5.88 -7.41 -4.47
C LEU A 164 6.00 -8.83 -3.91
N GLU A 165 5.37 -9.85 -4.49
CA GLU A 165 5.39 -11.21 -3.91
C GLU A 165 6.80 -11.76 -3.71
N LYS A 166 7.73 -11.46 -4.64
CA LYS A 166 9.12 -11.92 -4.54
C LYS A 166 9.83 -11.31 -3.33
N LEU A 167 9.58 -10.04 -3.05
CA LEU A 167 10.12 -9.33 -1.89
C LEU A 167 9.59 -9.99 -0.61
N TYR A 168 8.28 -10.10 -0.45
CA TYR A 168 7.67 -10.67 0.75
C TYR A 168 8.07 -12.14 0.96
N LYS A 169 8.15 -12.95 -0.10
CA LYS A 169 8.67 -14.33 -0.03
C LYS A 169 10.11 -14.40 0.48
N HIS A 170 10.94 -13.38 0.23
CA HIS A 170 12.29 -13.34 0.76
C HIS A 170 12.31 -12.94 2.24
N LEU A 171 11.48 -11.95 2.61
CA LEU A 171 11.42 -11.41 3.98
C LEU A 171 10.83 -12.40 5.00
N VAL A 172 9.97 -13.33 4.56
CA VAL A 172 9.34 -14.34 5.44
C VAL A 172 9.98 -15.73 5.42
N LYS A 173 11.05 -15.91 4.65
CA LYS A 173 11.83 -17.16 4.66
C LYS A 173 12.59 -17.32 5.97
#